data_AF-A0A6I7PBT0-F1
#
_entry.id   AF-A0A6I7PBT0-F1
#
_cell.length_a   1.000
_cell.length_b   1.000
_cell.length_c   1.000
_cell.angle_alpha   90.00
_cell.angle_beta   90.00
_cell.angle_gamma   90.00
#
_symmetry.space_group_name_H-M   'P 1'
#
loop_
_entity.id
_entity.type
_entity.pdbx_description
1 polymer ?
#
loop_
_entity_poly.entity_id
_entity_poly.type
_entity_poly.pdbx_seq_one_letter_code
_entity_poly.pdbx_strand_id
1 'polypeptide(L)'
;MALIVVLLSACSVRQEMTLSRSGAGQATVSVELHRVLVEYLADLSGFTGGSMQIFDLAALEERFAAEPGVELLSATVPNAHQLRLRVRFADIARVFDAQSGVVREVFTFSEDGEQRRLQIRLTPHSVRALMGFSPASDSMLADILLPPVDQPMREADYVDYLAWALEEYQRQTPIATIIRNAAIRVEIEPEGRIVSQRGGRTEGNRVIFEIPVVQLLTVRDALEYSLTFR
;
A
#
# COMPACT_ATOMS: atom_id res chain seq x y z
N MET A 1 7.16 -12.40 1.91
CA MET A 1 7.12 -11.66 0.62
C MET A 1 6.16 -10.49 0.77
N ALA A 2 6.63 -9.27 0.48
CA ALA A 2 6.10 -7.97 0.92
C ALA A 2 4.56 -7.80 0.90
N LEU A 3 3.92 -8.04 2.05
CA LEU A 3 2.47 -8.02 2.22
C LEU A 3 1.80 -6.65 2.05
N ILE A 4 2.56 -5.55 2.03
CA ILE A 4 2.00 -4.19 2.08
C ILE A 4 1.92 -3.53 0.67
N VAL A 5 2.44 -4.15 -0.40
CA VAL A 5 2.70 -3.41 -1.66
C VAL A 5 2.03 -3.95 -2.92
N VAL A 6 0.85 -4.52 -2.77
CA VAL A 6 0.07 -4.97 -3.92
C VAL A 6 -0.96 -3.87 -4.27
N LEU A 7 -0.82 -3.30 -5.48
CA LEU A 7 -1.80 -2.48 -6.25
C LEU A 7 -1.70 -0.94 -6.17
N LEU A 8 -0.67 -0.32 -6.78
CA LEU A 8 -0.40 1.11 -6.63
C LEU A 8 -0.79 2.04 -7.78
N SER A 9 -1.59 1.66 -8.78
CA SER A 9 -1.91 2.60 -9.88
C SER A 9 -3.25 3.33 -9.75
N ALA A 10 -4.28 2.76 -9.11
CA ALA A 10 -5.57 3.44 -8.87
C ALA A 10 -6.36 2.88 -7.67
N CYS A 11 -5.63 2.39 -6.66
CA CYS A 11 -6.24 1.74 -5.50
C CYS A 11 -6.02 2.62 -4.29
N SER A 12 -7.10 2.85 -3.56
CA SER A 12 -7.00 3.44 -2.23
C SER A 12 -6.78 2.31 -1.24
N VAL A 13 -5.72 2.42 -0.44
CA VAL A 13 -5.40 1.46 0.60
C VAL A 13 -5.61 2.15 1.94
N ARG A 14 -6.45 1.57 2.79
CA ARG A 14 -6.62 2.00 4.17
C ARG A 14 -6.12 0.89 5.08
N GLN A 15 -5.12 1.19 5.88
CA GLN A 15 -4.59 0.29 6.89
C GLN A 15 -4.83 0.90 8.27
N GLU A 16 -5.48 0.16 9.14
CA GLU A 16 -5.68 0.53 10.55
C GLU A 16 -4.92 -0.47 11.41
N MET A 17 -4.02 0.01 12.27
CA MET A 17 -3.12 -0.82 13.03
C MET A 17 -3.13 -0.43 14.51
N THR A 18 -3.23 -1.42 15.38
CA THR A 18 -2.87 -1.29 16.79
C THR A 18 -1.47 -1.82 17.01
N LEU A 19 -0.68 -1.14 17.85
CA LEU A 19 0.72 -1.50 18.06
C LEU A 19 1.12 -1.42 19.54
N SER A 20 1.47 -2.56 20.13
CA SER A 20 1.92 -2.64 21.51
C SER A 20 3.36 -2.18 21.68
N ARG A 21 3.77 -2.00 22.95
CA ARG A 21 5.17 -1.72 23.28
C ARG A 21 6.12 -2.87 22.95
N SER A 22 5.62 -4.11 22.90
CA SER A 22 6.41 -5.27 22.49
C SER A 22 6.48 -5.44 20.96
N GLY A 23 5.90 -4.52 20.19
CA GLY A 23 5.76 -4.64 18.75
C GLY A 23 4.64 -5.61 18.30
N ALA A 24 3.86 -6.17 19.22
CA ALA A 24 2.72 -7.01 18.89
C ALA A 24 1.53 -6.15 18.44
N GLY A 25 0.63 -6.70 17.63
CA GLY A 25 -0.50 -5.90 17.17
C GLY A 25 -1.46 -6.62 16.25
N GLN A 26 -2.44 -5.87 15.78
CA GLN A 26 -3.35 -6.27 14.73
C GLN A 26 -3.42 -5.18 13.68
N ALA A 27 -3.58 -5.58 12.42
CA ALA A 27 -3.86 -4.65 11.35
C ALA A 27 -5.11 -5.08 10.57
N THR A 28 -5.93 -4.12 10.21
CA THR A 28 -7.00 -4.26 9.23
C THR A 28 -6.57 -3.52 7.97
N VAL A 29 -6.47 -4.23 6.86
CA VAL A 29 -6.14 -3.65 5.56
C VAL A 29 -7.39 -3.69 4.69
N SER A 30 -7.79 -2.56 4.15
CA SER A 30 -8.85 -2.44 3.16
C SER A 30 -8.26 -1.88 1.88
N VAL A 31 -8.36 -2.64 0.80
CA VAL A 31 -7.98 -2.21 -0.55
C VAL A 31 -9.25 -1.95 -1.32
N GLU A 32 -9.35 -0.78 -1.91
CA GLU A 32 -10.47 -0.36 -2.75
C GLU A 32 -9.97 0.04 -4.13
N LEU A 33 -10.45 -0.66 -5.14
CA LEU A 33 -10.19 -0.38 -6.54
C LEU A 33 -11.23 0.61 -7.03
N HIS A 34 -10.81 1.69 -7.66
CA HIS A 34 -11.76 2.55 -8.34
C HIS A 34 -12.37 1.80 -9.55
N ARG A 35 -13.67 2.00 -9.81
CA ARG A 35 -14.38 1.33 -10.90
C ARG A 35 -13.71 1.48 -12.26
N VAL A 36 -13.06 2.62 -12.52
CA VAL A 36 -12.30 2.90 -13.76
C VAL A 36 -11.24 1.83 -13.99
N LEU A 37 -10.46 1.49 -12.96
CA LEU A 37 -9.44 0.45 -13.07
C LEU A 37 -10.08 -0.92 -13.31
N VAL A 38 -11.21 -1.21 -12.67
CA VAL A 38 -11.87 -2.50 -12.84
C VAL A 38 -12.49 -2.64 -14.23
N GLU A 39 -13.14 -1.59 -14.74
CA GLU A 39 -13.66 -1.52 -16.11
C GLU A 39 -12.51 -1.71 -17.12
N TYR A 40 -11.40 -1.00 -16.93
CA TYR A 40 -10.19 -1.15 -17.76
C TYR A 40 -9.61 -2.57 -17.76
N LEU A 41 -9.45 -3.17 -16.56
CA LEU A 41 -8.95 -4.53 -16.44
C LEU A 41 -9.90 -5.57 -17.04
N ALA A 42 -11.21 -5.34 -16.92
CA ALA A 42 -12.22 -6.23 -17.49
C ALA A 42 -12.14 -6.23 -19.02
N ASP A 43 -12.04 -5.06 -19.65
CA ASP A 43 -11.91 -4.95 -21.10
C ASP A 43 -10.64 -5.67 -21.60
N LEU A 44 -9.51 -5.44 -20.94
CA LEU A 44 -8.26 -6.14 -21.25
C LEU A 44 -8.37 -7.66 -21.10
N SER A 45 -9.06 -8.15 -20.07
CA SER A 45 -9.29 -9.58 -19.89
C SER A 45 -10.19 -10.19 -20.97
N GLY A 46 -11.13 -9.40 -21.50
CA GLY A 46 -11.96 -9.76 -22.64
C GLY A 46 -11.15 -9.95 -23.92
N PHE A 47 -10.09 -9.15 -24.11
CA PHE A 47 -9.14 -9.33 -25.21
C PHE A 47 -8.27 -10.58 -25.06
N THR A 48 -7.93 -10.99 -23.83
CA THR A 48 -7.11 -12.19 -23.57
C THR A 48 -7.92 -13.48 -23.43
N GLY A 49 -9.26 -13.40 -23.49
CA GLY A 49 -10.15 -14.56 -23.44
C GLY A 49 -10.27 -15.24 -22.07
N GLY A 50 -9.90 -14.55 -20.99
CA GLY A 50 -9.91 -15.10 -19.62
C GLY A 50 -10.81 -14.31 -18.66
N SER A 51 -11.36 -14.98 -17.65
CA SER A 51 -12.00 -14.29 -16.51
C SER A 51 -10.92 -13.82 -15.53
N MET A 52 -10.68 -12.52 -15.43
CA MET A 52 -9.71 -11.98 -14.49
C MET A 52 -10.32 -11.91 -13.07
N GLN A 53 -9.93 -12.84 -12.21
CA GLN A 53 -10.21 -12.73 -10.78
C GLN A 53 -9.21 -11.76 -10.15
N ILE A 54 -9.65 -10.53 -9.87
CA ILE A 54 -8.76 -9.47 -9.35
C ILE A 54 -8.26 -9.79 -7.93
N PHE A 55 -9.11 -10.42 -7.11
CA PHE A 55 -8.76 -10.89 -5.77
C PHE A 55 -8.91 -12.41 -5.68
N ASP A 56 -7.77 -13.12 -5.71
CA ASP A 56 -7.70 -14.55 -5.45
C ASP A 56 -7.49 -14.80 -3.95
N LEU A 57 -8.58 -15.09 -3.24
CA LEU A 57 -8.54 -15.35 -1.80
C LEU A 57 -7.79 -16.64 -1.46
N ALA A 58 -7.89 -17.68 -2.28
CA ALA A 58 -7.24 -18.95 -1.99
C ALA A 58 -5.72 -18.80 -2.09
N ALA A 59 -5.23 -18.18 -3.16
CA ALA A 59 -3.81 -17.87 -3.30
C ALA A 59 -3.30 -16.91 -2.21
N LEU A 60 -4.15 -15.98 -1.76
CA LEU A 60 -3.81 -15.08 -0.65
C LEU A 60 -3.69 -15.85 0.68
N GLU A 61 -4.67 -16.68 1.02
CA GLU A 61 -4.67 -17.51 2.23
C GLU A 61 -3.46 -18.45 2.28
N GLU A 62 -3.15 -19.11 1.16
CA GLU A 62 -1.96 -19.97 1.03
C GLU A 62 -0.66 -19.20 1.30
N ARG A 63 -0.54 -17.97 0.78
CA ARG A 63 0.64 -17.12 1.03
C ARG A 63 0.76 -16.73 2.50
N PHE A 64 -0.34 -16.39 3.16
CA PHE A 64 -0.32 -16.08 4.59
C PHE A 64 0.02 -17.30 5.45
N ALA A 65 -0.43 -18.49 5.07
CA ALA A 65 -0.07 -19.73 5.77
C ALA A 65 1.44 -20.02 5.68
N ALA A 66 2.10 -19.57 4.61
CA ALA A 66 3.53 -19.72 4.41
C ALA A 66 4.38 -18.58 5.03
N GLU A 67 3.77 -17.49 5.51
CA GLU A 67 4.48 -16.31 5.98
C GLU A 67 4.70 -16.34 7.51
N PRO A 68 5.95 -16.53 7.99
CA PRO A 68 6.21 -16.58 9.42
C PRO A 68 6.03 -15.21 10.08
N GLY A 69 5.45 -15.18 11.28
CA GLY A 69 5.32 -13.97 12.10
C GLY A 69 4.05 -13.15 11.86
N VAL A 70 3.26 -13.50 10.85
CA VAL A 70 1.94 -12.91 10.59
C VAL A 70 0.89 -14.01 10.55
N GLU A 71 -0.24 -13.78 11.20
CA GLU A 71 -1.40 -14.67 11.18
C GLU A 71 -2.57 -13.96 10.49
N LEU A 72 -3.10 -14.58 9.45
CA LEU A 72 -4.32 -14.10 8.81
C LEU A 72 -5.53 -14.50 9.65
N LEU A 73 -6.22 -13.51 10.22
CA LEU A 73 -7.44 -13.71 11.00
C LEU A 73 -8.68 -13.80 10.10
N SER A 74 -8.71 -13.03 9.01
CA SER A 74 -9.78 -13.08 8.01
C SER A 74 -9.35 -12.43 6.70
N ALA A 75 -9.80 -12.96 5.57
CA ALA A 75 -9.77 -12.31 4.27
C ALA A 75 -11.16 -12.35 3.64
N THR A 76 -11.68 -11.22 3.16
CA THR A 76 -12.98 -11.15 2.51
C THR A 76 -12.95 -10.23 1.31
N VAL A 77 -13.81 -10.50 0.33
CA VAL A 77 -14.06 -9.65 -0.84
C VAL A 77 -15.51 -9.18 -0.74
N PRO A 78 -15.79 -8.05 -0.04
CA PRO A 78 -17.17 -7.58 0.17
C PRO A 78 -17.93 -7.31 -1.13
N ASN A 79 -17.20 -6.91 -2.18
CA ASN A 79 -17.68 -6.76 -3.55
C ASN A 79 -16.50 -6.87 -4.52
N ALA A 80 -16.76 -6.86 -5.82
CA ALA A 80 -15.76 -7.04 -6.87
C ALA A 80 -14.61 -6.02 -6.88
N HIS A 81 -14.69 -4.95 -6.10
CA HIS A 81 -13.72 -3.85 -6.08
C HIS A 81 -13.06 -3.67 -4.72
N GLN A 82 -13.38 -4.50 -3.73
CA GLN A 82 -12.89 -4.34 -2.37
C GLN A 82 -12.33 -5.65 -1.82
N LEU A 83 -11.15 -5.55 -1.20
CA LEU A 83 -10.53 -6.62 -0.41
C LEU A 83 -10.35 -6.12 1.02
N ARG A 84 -10.76 -6.92 2.00
CA ARG A 84 -10.52 -6.65 3.42
C ARG A 84 -9.78 -7.79 4.07
N LEU A 85 -8.65 -7.46 4.70
CA LEU A 85 -7.80 -8.38 5.43
C LEU A 85 -7.76 -7.97 6.89
N ARG A 86 -7.72 -8.96 7.79
CA ARG A 86 -7.35 -8.75 9.19
C ARG A 86 -6.21 -9.68 9.53
N VAL A 87 -5.16 -9.13 10.10
CA VAL A 87 -3.95 -9.86 10.44
C VAL A 87 -3.54 -9.57 11.88
N ARG A 88 -2.85 -10.52 12.48
CA ARG A 88 -2.21 -10.39 13.79
C ARG A 88 -0.72 -10.67 13.64
N PHE A 89 0.09 -9.98 14.42
CA PHE A 89 1.53 -10.23 14.51
C PHE A 89 1.98 -10.15 15.96
N ALA A 90 2.93 -11.00 16.34
CA ALA A 90 3.50 -11.02 17.69
C ALA A 90 4.62 -9.98 17.86
N ASP A 91 5.28 -9.61 16.76
CA ASP A 91 6.41 -8.68 16.74
C ASP A 91 6.55 -8.11 15.33
N ILE A 92 6.22 -6.83 15.15
CA ILE A 92 6.27 -6.14 13.86
C ILE A 92 7.70 -6.04 13.32
N ALA A 93 8.73 -6.00 14.19
CA ALA A 93 10.12 -5.98 13.74
C ALA A 93 10.46 -7.30 13.04
N ARG A 94 10.03 -8.44 13.60
CA ARG A 94 10.21 -9.74 12.96
C ARG A 94 9.45 -9.87 11.65
N VAL A 95 8.26 -9.29 11.57
CA VAL A 95 7.50 -9.25 10.31
C VAL A 95 8.33 -8.54 9.23
N PHE A 96 8.94 -7.40 9.56
CA PHE A 96 9.79 -6.66 8.63
C PHE A 96 11.12 -7.36 8.32
N ASP A 97 11.77 -7.95 9.32
CA ASP A 97 13.04 -8.67 9.15
C ASP A 97 12.89 -9.97 8.33
N ALA A 98 11.72 -10.62 8.38
CA ALA A 98 11.42 -11.80 7.57
C ALA A 98 11.20 -11.48 6.07
N GLN A 99 11.02 -10.20 5.73
CA GLN A 99 10.87 -9.77 4.34
C GLN A 99 12.22 -9.64 3.62
N SER A 100 12.15 -9.62 2.29
CA SER A 100 13.30 -9.28 1.44
C SER A 100 13.88 -7.91 1.83
N GLY A 101 15.19 -7.73 1.56
CA GLY A 101 15.95 -6.57 2.05
C GLY A 101 15.32 -5.19 1.78
N VAL A 102 14.58 -5.05 0.68
CA VAL A 102 13.88 -3.81 0.31
C VAL A 102 12.82 -3.41 1.34
N VAL A 103 12.03 -4.34 1.86
CA VAL A 103 10.99 -4.00 2.85
C VAL A 103 11.64 -3.60 4.19
N ARG A 104 12.76 -4.24 4.53
CA ARG A 104 13.56 -3.92 5.71
C ARG A 104 14.17 -2.51 5.65
N GLU A 105 14.46 -2.00 4.46
CA GLU A 105 14.89 -0.62 4.25
C GLU A 105 13.74 0.39 4.41
N VAL A 106 12.50 -0.04 4.11
CA VAL A 106 11.32 0.83 4.19
C VAL A 106 10.82 0.95 5.61
N PHE A 107 10.73 -0.15 6.34
CA PHE A 107 10.13 -0.16 7.67
C PHE A 107 11.18 -0.50 8.73
N THR A 108 11.21 0.30 9.80
CA THR A 108 12.06 0.04 10.95
C THR A 108 11.24 0.19 12.22
N PHE A 109 11.31 -0.81 13.10
CA PHE A 109 10.82 -0.73 14.46
C PHE A 109 12.00 -0.84 15.42
N SER A 110 12.12 0.12 16.34
CA SER A 110 13.26 0.23 17.25
C SER A 110 12.80 0.60 18.66
N GLU A 111 13.61 0.19 19.63
CA GLU A 111 13.40 0.42 21.04
C GLU A 111 14.54 1.26 21.62
N ASP A 112 14.20 2.33 22.36
CA ASP A 112 15.16 3.15 23.09
C ASP A 112 14.62 3.42 24.50
N GLY A 113 15.08 2.60 25.46
CA GLY A 113 14.53 2.58 26.82
C GLY A 113 13.03 2.27 26.83
N GLU A 114 12.23 3.19 27.36
CA GLU A 114 10.76 3.09 27.40
C GLU A 114 10.10 3.55 26.09
N GLN A 115 10.85 4.15 25.17
CA GLN A 115 10.30 4.62 23.90
C GLN A 115 10.35 3.53 22.85
N ARG A 116 9.32 3.52 22.01
CA ARG A 116 9.20 2.69 20.83
C ARG A 116 9.05 3.59 19.62
N ARG A 117 9.79 3.29 18.56
CA ARG A 117 9.80 4.09 17.34
C ARG A 117 9.56 3.20 16.13
N LEU A 118 8.47 3.49 15.44
CA LEU A 118 8.19 3.00 14.10
C LEU A 118 8.59 4.07 13.09
N GLN A 119 9.34 3.68 12.06
CA GLN A 119 9.77 4.56 11.00
C GLN A 119 9.46 3.94 9.64
N ILE A 120 8.99 4.77 8.72
CA ILE A 120 8.73 4.44 7.32
C ILE A 120 9.59 5.39 6.47
N ARG A 121 10.46 4.83 5.63
CA ARG A 121 11.31 5.58 4.71
C ARG A 121 11.11 5.04 3.30
N LEU A 122 10.41 5.81 2.46
CA LEU A 122 10.17 5.45 1.07
C LEU A 122 11.12 6.25 0.19
N THR A 123 12.08 5.57 -0.43
CA THR A 123 13.02 6.14 -1.39
C THR A 123 12.60 5.76 -2.81
N PRO A 124 13.08 6.45 -3.85
CA PRO A 124 12.83 6.02 -5.24
C PRO A 124 13.26 4.57 -5.51
N HIS A 125 14.36 4.14 -4.89
CA HIS A 125 14.82 2.75 -5.00
C HIS A 125 13.83 1.78 -4.35
N SER A 126 13.45 2.05 -3.10
CA SER A 126 12.58 1.15 -2.35
C SER A 126 11.17 1.11 -2.95
N VAL A 127 10.62 2.23 -3.42
CA VAL A 127 9.32 2.24 -4.11
C VAL A 127 9.37 1.39 -5.38
N ARG A 128 10.39 1.53 -6.22
CA ARG A 128 10.54 0.69 -7.43
C ARG A 128 10.63 -0.80 -7.09
N ALA A 129 11.44 -1.14 -6.10
CA ALA A 129 11.60 -2.52 -5.71
C ALA A 129 10.32 -3.08 -5.06
N LEU A 130 9.55 -2.25 -4.36
CA LEU A 130 8.25 -2.63 -3.84
C LEU A 130 7.22 -2.85 -4.97
N MET A 131 7.23 -2.03 -6.02
CA MET A 131 6.39 -2.23 -7.21
C MET A 131 6.69 -3.56 -7.92
N GLY A 132 7.93 -4.03 -7.88
CA GLY A 132 8.34 -5.34 -8.40
C GLY A 132 7.67 -6.54 -7.71
N PHE A 133 7.03 -6.36 -6.55
CA PHE A 133 6.21 -7.42 -5.92
C PHE A 133 4.75 -7.41 -6.37
N SER A 134 4.33 -6.40 -7.13
CA SER A 134 2.98 -6.36 -7.69
C SER A 134 2.80 -7.51 -8.70
N PRO A 135 1.68 -8.25 -8.69
CA PRO A 135 1.35 -9.21 -9.74
C PRO A 135 1.32 -8.57 -11.15
N ALA A 136 1.17 -7.24 -11.22
CA ALA A 136 1.18 -6.49 -12.46
C ALA A 136 2.60 -6.17 -12.97
N SER A 137 3.66 -6.37 -12.18
CA SER A 137 5.02 -5.90 -12.49
C SER A 137 5.63 -6.48 -13.76
N ASP A 138 5.34 -7.74 -14.08
CA ASP A 138 5.80 -8.42 -15.31
C ASP A 138 4.72 -8.46 -16.41
N SER A 139 3.67 -7.64 -16.28
CA SER A 139 2.56 -7.64 -17.22
C SER A 139 2.55 -6.38 -18.08
N MET A 140 1.92 -6.46 -19.25
CA MET A 140 1.62 -5.30 -20.11
C MET A 140 0.89 -4.17 -19.35
N LEU A 141 0.24 -4.47 -18.22
CA LEU A 141 -0.40 -3.48 -17.35
C LEU A 141 0.61 -2.57 -16.65
N ALA A 142 1.80 -3.08 -16.28
CA ALA A 142 2.84 -2.26 -15.66
C ALA A 142 3.32 -1.18 -16.64
N ASP A 143 3.52 -1.54 -17.91
CA ASP A 143 3.98 -0.59 -18.94
C ASP A 143 2.99 0.55 -19.18
N ILE A 144 1.69 0.31 -18.94
CA ILE A 144 0.63 1.30 -19.18
C ILE A 144 0.28 2.09 -17.90
N LEU A 145 0.31 1.43 -16.74
CA LEU A 145 -0.22 1.99 -15.49
C LEU A 145 0.85 2.43 -14.49
N LEU A 146 2.14 2.22 -14.77
CA LEU A 146 3.24 2.67 -13.92
C LEU A 146 4.11 3.68 -14.69
N PRO A 147 4.74 4.64 -13.99
CA PRO A 147 5.67 5.54 -14.64
C PRO A 147 6.88 4.76 -15.17
N PRO A 148 7.47 5.15 -16.31
CA PRO A 148 8.66 4.50 -16.86
C PRO A 148 9.80 4.48 -15.85
N VAL A 149 10.45 3.31 -15.71
CA VAL A 149 11.50 3.08 -14.71
C VAL A 149 12.74 3.95 -14.96
N ASP A 150 13.05 4.18 -16.24
CA ASP A 150 14.22 4.92 -16.72
C ASP A 150 13.98 6.42 -16.87
N GLN A 151 12.71 6.87 -16.85
CA GLN A 151 12.35 8.27 -17.03
C GLN A 151 11.43 8.78 -15.90
N PRO A 152 12.01 9.36 -14.82
CA PRO A 152 11.23 9.90 -13.71
C PRO A 152 10.27 11.00 -14.18
N MET A 153 8.97 10.79 -14.00
CA MET A 153 7.94 11.76 -14.36
C MET A 153 7.72 12.79 -13.24
N ARG A 154 7.12 13.95 -13.54
CA ARG A 154 6.53 14.81 -12.50
C ARG A 154 5.13 14.29 -12.19
N GLU A 155 4.65 14.54 -10.98
CA GLU A 155 3.28 14.19 -10.57
C GLU A 155 2.23 14.68 -11.58
N ALA A 156 2.33 15.94 -12.01
CA ALA A 156 1.40 16.52 -12.98
C ALA A 156 1.42 15.78 -14.32
N ASP A 157 2.61 15.58 -14.89
CA ASP A 157 2.79 14.88 -16.17
C ASP A 157 2.25 13.45 -16.10
N TYR A 158 2.45 12.77 -14.96
CA TYR A 158 1.97 11.40 -14.76
C TYR A 158 0.44 11.34 -14.62
N VAL A 159 -0.17 12.30 -13.92
CA VAL A 159 -1.64 12.42 -13.85
C VAL A 159 -2.21 12.68 -15.23
N ASP A 160 -1.62 13.59 -16.01
CA ASP A 160 -2.11 13.94 -17.34
C ASP A 160 -1.99 12.74 -18.30
N TYR A 161 -0.88 12.00 -18.23
CA TYR A 161 -0.68 10.75 -18.98
C TYR A 161 -1.78 9.72 -18.68
N LEU A 162 -2.00 9.40 -17.40
CA LEU A 162 -3.02 8.42 -17.01
C LEU A 162 -4.45 8.92 -17.28
N ALA A 163 -4.69 10.22 -17.15
CA ALA A 163 -5.99 10.82 -17.45
C ALA A 163 -6.33 10.70 -18.94
N TRP A 164 -5.34 10.89 -19.82
CA TRP A 164 -5.46 10.63 -21.24
C TRP A 164 -5.62 9.13 -21.53
N ALA A 165 -4.78 8.28 -20.96
CA ALA A 165 -4.80 6.84 -21.22
C ALA A 165 -6.12 6.16 -20.81
N LEU A 166 -6.81 6.70 -19.79
CA LEU A 166 -8.06 6.15 -19.27
C LEU A 166 -9.28 7.04 -19.59
N GLU A 167 -9.17 7.96 -20.55
CA GLU A 167 -10.22 8.95 -20.84
C GLU A 167 -11.56 8.31 -21.24
N GLU A 168 -11.52 7.16 -21.90
CA GLU A 168 -12.72 6.41 -22.34
C GLU A 168 -13.55 5.85 -21.17
N TYR A 169 -12.93 5.65 -20.01
CA TYR A 169 -13.57 5.16 -18.79
C TYR A 169 -14.14 6.28 -17.92
N GLN A 170 -13.90 7.54 -18.32
CA GLN A 170 -14.42 8.69 -17.61
C GLN A 170 -15.94 8.68 -17.62
N ARG A 171 -16.55 9.00 -16.48
CA ARG A 171 -17.98 9.35 -16.44
C ARG A 171 -18.18 10.69 -15.77
N GLN A 172 -18.73 10.71 -14.55
CA GLN A 172 -19.06 11.95 -13.85
C GLN A 172 -17.83 12.61 -13.23
N THR A 173 -16.94 11.83 -12.63
CA THR A 173 -15.71 12.33 -12.00
C THR A 173 -14.57 12.30 -13.03
N PRO A 174 -13.83 13.41 -13.22
CA PRO A 174 -12.66 13.42 -14.08
C PRO A 174 -11.61 12.40 -13.63
N ILE A 175 -10.97 11.71 -14.58
CA ILE A 175 -9.94 10.71 -14.27
C ILE A 175 -8.79 11.33 -13.47
N ALA A 176 -8.35 12.53 -13.84
CA ALA A 176 -7.32 13.26 -13.10
C ALA A 176 -7.70 13.46 -11.62
N THR A 177 -8.97 13.71 -11.32
CA THR A 177 -9.46 13.85 -9.94
C THR A 177 -9.42 12.51 -9.21
N ILE A 178 -9.80 11.42 -9.87
CA ILE A 178 -9.75 10.07 -9.30
C ILE A 178 -8.31 9.70 -8.93
N ILE A 179 -7.36 9.90 -9.84
CA ILE A 179 -5.94 9.60 -9.63
C ILE A 179 -5.36 10.42 -8.48
N ARG A 180 -5.64 11.74 -8.46
CA ARG A 180 -5.15 12.64 -7.41
C ARG A 180 -5.70 12.29 -6.02
N ASN A 181 -6.89 11.71 -5.95
CA ASN A 181 -7.53 11.32 -4.69
C ASN A 181 -7.15 9.91 -4.22
N ALA A 182 -6.49 9.11 -5.06
CA ALA A 182 -6.00 7.80 -4.65
C ALA A 182 -4.86 7.97 -3.64
N ALA A 183 -4.99 7.35 -2.48
CA ALA A 183 -4.03 7.47 -1.39
C ALA A 183 -3.86 6.16 -0.61
N ILE A 184 -2.67 5.98 -0.07
CA ILE A 184 -2.39 5.01 0.99
C ILE A 184 -2.54 5.74 2.31
N ARG A 185 -3.49 5.31 3.13
CA ARG A 185 -3.75 5.84 4.45
C ARG A 185 -3.41 4.80 5.50
N VAL A 186 -2.41 5.10 6.32
CA VAL A 186 -1.98 4.26 7.44
C VAL A 186 -2.34 4.95 8.74
N GLU A 187 -3.25 4.34 9.49
CA GLU A 187 -3.69 4.77 10.80
C GLU A 187 -3.08 3.87 11.86
N ILE A 188 -2.38 4.46 12.83
CA ILE A 188 -1.65 3.72 13.87
C ILE A 188 -2.09 4.22 15.23
N GLU A 189 -2.59 3.30 16.03
CA GLU A 189 -3.00 3.51 17.41
C GLU A 189 -2.07 2.72 18.34
N PRO A 190 -1.03 3.36 18.92
CA PRO A 190 -0.13 2.69 19.83
C PRO A 190 -0.77 2.40 21.19
N GLU A 191 -0.41 1.27 21.80
CA GLU A 191 -0.64 1.00 23.21
C GLU A 191 0.32 1.85 24.04
N GLY A 192 -0.21 2.90 24.66
CA GLY A 192 0.56 3.92 25.34
C GLY A 192 0.23 5.30 24.81
N ARG A 193 1.14 6.25 25.00
CA ARG A 193 0.97 7.64 24.58
C ARG A 193 1.95 7.99 23.47
N ILE A 194 1.44 8.63 22.41
CA ILE A 194 2.28 9.25 21.38
C ILE A 194 3.17 10.32 22.04
N VAL A 195 4.48 10.16 21.87
CA VAL A 195 5.51 11.11 22.34
C VAL A 195 5.81 12.12 21.24
N SER A 196 6.01 11.65 20.01
CA SER A 196 6.27 12.50 18.85
C SER A 196 5.88 11.78 17.56
N GLN A 197 5.72 12.56 16.51
CA GLN A 197 5.54 12.06 15.15
C GLN A 197 6.31 12.94 14.17
N ARG A 198 6.68 12.35 13.02
CA ARG A 198 7.13 13.08 11.84
C ARG A 198 6.32 12.60 10.64
N GLY A 199 5.84 13.54 9.83
CA GLY A 199 4.97 13.25 8.68
C GLY A 199 3.54 12.88 9.10
N GLY A 200 2.55 13.25 8.29
CA GLY A 200 1.14 13.01 8.62
C GLY A 200 0.65 13.86 9.82
N ARG A 201 -0.42 13.39 10.47
CA ARG A 201 -1.15 14.15 11.51
C ARG A 201 -1.63 13.25 12.64
N THR A 202 -1.92 13.84 13.80
CA THR A 202 -2.45 13.14 14.98
C THR A 202 -3.94 13.45 15.19
N GLU A 203 -4.72 12.44 15.53
CA GLU A 203 -6.12 12.56 15.98
C GLU A 203 -6.28 11.78 17.29
N GLY A 204 -6.33 12.47 18.43
CA GLY A 204 -6.32 11.80 19.74
C GLY A 204 -5.02 11.02 19.98
N ASN A 205 -5.13 9.72 20.28
CA ASN A 205 -3.99 8.82 20.43
C ASN A 205 -3.69 8.01 19.15
N ARG A 206 -4.04 8.56 17.99
CA ARG A 206 -3.81 7.93 16.68
C ARG A 206 -2.95 8.83 15.80
N VAL A 207 -2.03 8.23 15.05
CA VAL A 207 -1.31 8.91 13.95
C VAL A 207 -1.86 8.43 12.62
N ILE A 208 -2.03 9.37 11.70
CA ILE A 208 -2.53 9.13 10.35
C ILE A 208 -1.45 9.61 9.37
N PHE A 209 -0.84 8.66 8.68
CA PHE A 209 0.01 8.91 7.53
C PHE A 209 -0.83 8.74 6.26
N GLU A 210 -0.90 9.78 5.43
CA GLU A 210 -1.61 9.76 4.16
C GLU A 210 -0.59 10.05 3.06
N ILE A 211 -0.46 9.12 2.12
CA ILE A 211 0.50 9.15 1.03
C ILE A 211 -0.28 9.11 -0.27
N PRO A 212 -0.40 10.23 -1.00
CA PRO A 212 -0.98 10.23 -2.33
C PRO A 212 -0.25 9.21 -3.22
N VAL A 213 -1.01 8.36 -3.90
CA VAL A 213 -0.46 7.29 -4.75
C VAL A 213 0.39 7.88 -5.87
N VAL A 214 -0.06 8.98 -6.46
CA VAL A 214 0.70 9.72 -7.49
C VAL A 214 2.07 10.19 -6.97
N GLN A 215 2.12 10.70 -5.73
CA GLN A 215 3.35 11.15 -5.10
C GLN A 215 4.30 9.98 -4.85
N LEU A 216 3.76 8.84 -4.41
CA LEU A 216 4.53 7.63 -4.20
C LEU A 216 5.17 7.15 -5.50
N LEU A 217 4.38 7.05 -6.58
CA LEU A 217 4.85 6.55 -7.86
C LEU A 217 5.86 7.47 -8.54
N THR A 218 5.78 8.78 -8.29
CA THR A 218 6.68 9.79 -8.88
C THR A 218 7.72 10.33 -7.88
N VAL A 219 7.97 9.58 -6.80
CA VAL A 219 8.88 9.97 -5.72
C VAL A 219 10.27 10.30 -6.27
N ARG A 220 10.80 11.47 -5.87
CA ARG A 220 12.13 11.96 -6.25
C ARG A 220 13.09 11.98 -5.07
N ASP A 221 12.59 12.46 -3.94
CA ASP A 221 13.28 12.51 -2.66
C ASP A 221 12.64 11.52 -1.68
N ALA A 222 13.35 11.15 -0.62
CA ALA A 222 12.81 10.23 0.36
C ALA A 222 11.58 10.81 1.08
N LEU A 223 10.50 10.03 1.16
CA LEU A 223 9.37 10.31 2.05
C LEU A 223 9.65 9.64 3.40
N GLU A 224 9.58 10.43 4.47
CA GLU A 224 9.90 9.97 5.82
C GLU A 224 8.71 10.18 6.76
N TYR A 225 8.26 9.08 7.37
CA TYR A 225 7.23 9.09 8.40
C TYR A 225 7.79 8.40 9.65
N SER A 226 7.44 8.89 10.83
CA SER A 226 7.80 8.21 12.07
C SER A 226 6.79 8.46 13.16
N LEU A 227 6.58 7.46 14.01
CA LEU A 227 5.81 7.52 15.24
C LEU A 227 6.72 7.08 16.39
N THR A 228 6.80 7.89 17.45
CA THR A 228 7.42 7.51 18.72
C THR A 228 6.38 7.51 19.83
N PHE A 229 6.32 6.44 20.63
CA PHE A 229 5.35 6.27 21.72
C PHE A 229 5.98 5.57 22.94
N ARG A 230 5.31 5.64 24.09
CA ARG A 230 5.73 5.01 25.35
C ARG A 230 4.54 4.58 26.20
#